data_AF-A0A7G6ACD1-F1
#
_entry.id   AF-A0A7G6ACD1-F1
#
_cell.length_a   1.000
_cell.length_b   1.000
_cell.length_c   1.000
_cell.angle_alpha   90.00
_cell.angle_beta   90.00
_cell.angle_gamma   90.00
#
_symmetry.space_group_name_H-M   'P 1'
#
loop_
_entity.id
_entity.type
_entity.pdbx_description
1 polymer ?
#
loop_
_entity_poly.entity_id
_entity_poly.type
_entity_poly.pdbx_seq_one_letter_code
_entity_poly.pdbx_strand_id
1 'polypeptide(L)'
;MPPLICPVFRVFLAALAFILALPPAAHAANNDPIVLVHGFLGFGPDQFPASGFLYWGGYGDIADHLRLYKGPHTVLTATVGAIASNRDRAAELYAQIKGGCVDYGRRHVLADEAAKPGAACWAADPADNPLGLPLALYPAWDARHPLHMIGHSQGGTTIRALVELTEHGDAEAGDGELYRGGKTGWIRSVTTLSAPHNGTTLRDAVLDILPELRTPLRALFEADMANWELAPDGARSFNAWARTSPHVVYFSVGTLATEAGAWCCNGTDRAIAPVQTSNYQYARADMIPYFKTYAGEWIVPSMRQHGMGGYTQGAPGRVRVDSSWFANDGVVNTASMRAPNGHPVRDYDGTAIKGSWNFLGNYPGYDHFDILNWPNKGPSADPVYERISDILFAL
;
A
#
# COMPACT_ATOMS: atom_id res chain seq x y z
N MET A 1 -9.39 -72.78 15.65
CA MET A 1 -10.00 -71.77 16.54
C MET A 1 -9.18 -70.49 16.43
N PRO A 2 -9.63 -69.47 15.69
CA PRO A 2 -8.95 -68.18 15.68
C PRO A 2 -9.35 -67.38 16.95
N PRO A 3 -8.43 -66.62 17.58
CA PRO A 3 -8.79 -65.82 18.74
C PRO A 3 -9.62 -64.61 18.30
N LEU A 4 -10.78 -64.42 18.93
CA LEU A 4 -11.55 -63.19 18.83
C LEU A 4 -10.74 -62.05 19.46
N ILE A 5 -10.13 -61.21 18.62
CA ILE A 5 -9.61 -59.92 19.05
C ILE A 5 -10.81 -59.00 19.26
N CYS A 6 -11.01 -58.57 20.50
CA CYS A 6 -12.12 -57.75 20.95
C CYS A 6 -12.22 -56.45 20.11
N PRO A 7 -13.41 -56.10 19.56
CA PRO A 7 -13.58 -54.93 18.69
C PRO A 7 -13.22 -53.59 19.35
N VAL A 8 -13.21 -53.54 20.69
CA VAL A 8 -12.79 -52.37 21.47
C VAL A 8 -11.31 -52.04 21.28
N PHE A 9 -10.46 -53.05 21.07
CA PHE A 9 -9.00 -52.85 20.95
C PHE A 9 -8.60 -52.24 19.59
N ARG A 10 -9.38 -52.47 18.53
CA ARG A 10 -9.16 -51.87 17.21
C ARG A 10 -9.56 -50.39 17.16
N VAL A 11 -10.58 -49.99 17.93
CA VAL A 11 -11.01 -48.58 18.02
C VAL A 11 -9.99 -47.74 18.78
N PHE A 12 -9.38 -48.28 19.84
CA PHE A 12 -8.33 -47.58 20.60
C PHE A 12 -7.04 -47.37 19.80
N LEU A 13 -6.60 -48.34 19.00
CA LEU A 13 -5.43 -48.20 18.12
C LEU A 13 -5.67 -47.21 16.95
N ALA A 14 -6.89 -47.16 16.41
CA ALA A 14 -7.26 -46.19 15.39
C ALA A 14 -7.35 -44.76 15.96
N ALA A 15 -7.85 -44.59 17.19
CA ALA A 15 -7.87 -43.29 17.86
C ALA A 15 -6.47 -42.78 18.23
N LEU A 16 -5.54 -43.67 18.62
CA LEU A 16 -4.16 -43.31 18.93
C LEU A 16 -3.36 -42.94 17.68
N ALA A 17 -3.64 -43.60 16.54
CA ALA A 17 -3.03 -43.25 15.25
C ALA A 17 -3.56 -41.92 14.67
N PHE A 18 -4.79 -41.52 15.00
CA PHE A 18 -5.36 -40.23 14.58
C PHE A 18 -4.81 -39.04 15.39
N ILE A 19 -4.43 -39.25 16.66
CA ILE A 19 -3.81 -38.22 17.51
C ILE A 19 -2.36 -37.93 17.09
N LEU A 20 -1.68 -38.91 16.47
CA LEU A 20 -0.30 -38.76 15.95
C LEU A 20 -0.21 -38.18 14.52
N ALA A 21 -1.34 -37.91 13.88
CA ALA A 21 -1.42 -37.33 12.53
C ALA A 21 -1.92 -35.87 12.54
N LEU A 22 -1.90 -35.20 13.70
CA LEU A 22 -2.02 -33.75 13.73
C LEU A 22 -0.75 -33.18 13.10
N PRO A 23 -0.85 -32.38 12.01
CA PRO A 23 0.32 -31.65 11.52
C PRO A 23 0.88 -30.83 12.69
N PRO A 24 2.21 -30.75 12.85
CA PRO A 24 2.79 -29.89 13.87
C PRO A 24 2.18 -28.50 13.71
N ALA A 25 1.78 -27.88 14.82
CA ALA A 25 1.37 -26.48 14.80
C ALA A 25 2.48 -25.70 14.09
N ALA A 26 2.14 -25.14 12.92
CA ALA A 26 3.10 -24.38 12.13
C ALA A 26 3.49 -23.18 12.98
N HIS A 27 4.69 -23.22 13.57
CA HIS A 27 5.24 -22.08 14.25
C HIS A 27 5.73 -21.09 13.19
N ALA A 28 5.47 -19.81 13.42
CA ALA A 28 6.04 -18.75 12.60
C ALA A 28 7.57 -18.90 12.52
N ALA A 29 8.14 -18.73 11.33
CA ALA A 29 9.58 -18.80 11.09
C ALA A 29 10.30 -17.56 11.65
N ASN A 30 9.59 -16.44 11.75
CA ASN A 30 10.04 -15.20 12.35
C ASN A 30 8.87 -14.52 13.10
N ASN A 31 9.15 -13.48 13.90
CA ASN A 31 8.12 -12.62 14.49
C ASN A 31 8.52 -11.15 14.39
N ASP A 32 9.10 -10.78 13.25
CA ASP A 32 9.57 -9.41 13.02
C ASP A 32 8.35 -8.46 12.96
N PRO A 33 8.46 -7.23 13.48
CA PRO A 33 7.32 -6.33 13.53
C PRO A 33 6.84 -5.93 12.13
N ILE A 34 5.54 -5.67 12.01
CA ILE A 34 4.91 -5.10 10.82
C ILE A 34 4.75 -3.60 11.03
N VAL A 35 5.16 -2.78 10.06
CA VAL A 35 4.86 -1.34 10.01
C VAL A 35 3.87 -1.06 8.89
N LEU A 36 2.71 -0.52 9.24
CA LEU A 36 1.66 -0.10 8.32
C LEU A 36 1.88 1.36 7.90
N VAL A 37 1.89 1.62 6.59
CA VAL A 37 2.19 2.95 6.01
C VAL A 37 1.06 3.40 5.08
N HIS A 38 0.32 4.43 5.50
CA HIS A 38 -0.83 4.94 4.76
C HIS A 38 -0.43 5.64 3.45
N GLY A 39 -1.40 5.87 2.56
CA GLY A 39 -1.20 6.56 1.29
C GLY A 39 -1.43 8.06 1.29
N PHE A 40 -1.73 8.59 0.11
CA PHE A 40 -2.16 9.96 -0.14
C PHE A 40 -3.45 10.26 0.65
N LEU A 41 -3.53 11.43 1.28
CA LEU A 41 -4.61 11.84 2.20
C LEU A 41 -4.84 10.89 3.39
N GLY A 42 -3.90 9.98 3.65
CA GLY A 42 -3.96 9.12 4.83
C GLY A 42 -3.61 9.87 6.10
N PHE A 43 -3.88 9.22 7.23
CA PHE A 43 -3.79 9.81 8.56
C PHE A 43 -3.41 8.76 9.60
N GLY A 44 -2.91 9.22 10.74
CA GLY A 44 -2.54 8.40 11.88
C GLY A 44 -3.73 7.97 12.75
N PRO A 45 -3.52 7.00 13.66
CA PRO A 45 -4.58 6.49 14.55
C PRO A 45 -5.15 7.56 15.49
N ASP A 46 -4.35 8.55 15.88
CA ASP A 46 -4.76 9.58 16.84
C ASP A 46 -5.50 10.78 16.19
N GLN A 47 -5.74 10.74 14.88
CA GLN A 47 -6.29 11.89 14.14
C GLN A 47 -7.80 12.10 14.35
N PHE A 48 -8.57 11.02 14.52
CA PHE A 48 -10.04 11.08 14.64
C PHE A 48 -10.59 10.39 15.90
N PRO A 49 -10.09 10.74 17.11
CA PRO A 49 -10.39 10.01 18.34
C PRO A 49 -11.88 10.05 18.72
N ALA A 50 -12.59 11.13 18.38
CA ALA A 50 -14.01 11.27 18.69
C ALA A 50 -14.91 10.33 17.88
N SER A 51 -14.51 9.98 16.66
CA SER A 51 -15.28 9.08 15.79
C SER A 51 -14.85 7.62 15.90
N GLY A 52 -13.64 7.37 16.41
CA GLY A 52 -13.00 6.05 16.39
C GLY A 52 -12.63 5.55 14.99
N PHE A 53 -12.63 6.43 13.98
CA PHE A 53 -12.34 6.05 12.60
C PHE A 53 -10.83 5.98 12.34
N LEU A 54 -10.36 4.80 11.92
CA LEU A 54 -8.97 4.50 11.63
C LEU A 54 -8.73 4.38 10.12
N TYR A 55 -7.55 4.80 9.67
CA TYR A 55 -7.14 4.60 8.29
C TYR A 55 -7.09 3.10 7.95
N TRP A 56 -6.46 2.32 8.84
CA TRP A 56 -6.35 0.87 8.75
C TRP A 56 -7.49 0.19 9.50
N GLY A 57 -8.70 0.23 8.93
CA GLY A 57 -9.83 -0.53 9.46
C GLY A 57 -11.16 0.19 9.48
N GLY A 58 -11.25 1.47 9.11
CA GLY A 58 -12.50 2.22 9.19
C GLY A 58 -13.01 2.28 10.63
N TYR A 59 -14.13 1.64 10.94
CA TYR A 59 -14.64 1.50 12.32
C TYR A 59 -14.19 0.20 13.03
N GLY A 60 -13.44 -0.65 12.35
CA GLY A 60 -12.65 -1.73 12.95
C GLY A 60 -11.18 -1.32 13.06
N ASP A 61 -10.32 -2.27 13.42
CA ASP A 61 -8.88 -2.06 13.55
C ASP A 61 -8.11 -3.25 12.96
N ILE A 62 -7.54 -3.05 11.78
CA ILE A 62 -6.73 -4.06 11.08
C ILE A 62 -5.43 -4.32 11.83
N ALA A 63 -4.84 -3.30 12.47
CA ALA A 63 -3.62 -3.46 13.23
C ALA A 63 -3.86 -4.37 14.45
N ASP A 64 -4.95 -4.14 15.20
CA ASP A 64 -5.35 -5.01 16.30
C ASP A 64 -5.72 -6.42 15.86
N HIS A 65 -6.42 -6.56 14.72
CA HIS A 65 -6.70 -7.88 14.14
C HIS A 65 -5.41 -8.66 13.89
N LEU A 66 -4.43 -8.03 13.24
CA LEU A 66 -3.13 -8.65 12.94
C LEU A 66 -2.28 -8.92 14.19
N ARG A 67 -2.40 -8.12 15.26
CA ARG A 67 -1.71 -8.37 16.54
C ARG A 67 -2.17 -9.65 17.22
N LEU A 68 -3.38 -10.13 16.91
CA LEU A 68 -4.01 -11.30 17.55
C LEU A 68 -4.06 -12.53 16.65
N TYR A 69 -4.07 -12.33 15.33
CA TYR A 69 -4.21 -13.43 14.36
C TYR A 69 -3.07 -14.43 14.47
N LYS A 70 -3.37 -15.67 14.89
CA LYS A 70 -2.41 -16.79 15.07
C LYS A 70 -1.25 -16.54 16.04
N GLY A 71 -1.31 -15.50 16.85
CA GLY A 71 -0.34 -15.26 17.91
C GLY A 71 -0.17 -13.77 18.21
N PRO A 72 0.57 -13.43 19.28
CA PRO A 72 0.92 -12.05 19.57
C PRO A 72 1.98 -11.56 18.58
N HIS A 73 1.58 -10.62 17.73
CA HIS A 73 2.46 -9.96 16.76
C HIS A 73 2.62 -8.48 17.09
N THR A 74 3.78 -7.91 16.79
CA THR A 74 3.98 -6.45 16.89
C THR A 74 3.59 -5.81 15.56
N VAL A 75 2.50 -5.03 15.58
CA VAL A 75 2.03 -4.24 14.43
C VAL A 75 2.02 -2.78 14.82
N LEU A 76 2.70 -1.95 14.05
CA LEU A 76 2.92 -0.52 14.27
C LEU A 76 2.28 0.27 13.13
N THR A 77 1.69 1.42 13.43
CA THR A 77 1.06 2.29 12.43
C THR A 77 1.86 3.59 12.31
N ALA A 78 2.47 3.82 11.14
CA ALA A 78 3.20 5.04 10.86
C ALA A 78 2.27 6.15 10.34
N THR A 79 2.68 7.39 10.58
CA THR A 79 1.99 8.61 10.14
C THR A 79 3.00 9.51 9.45
N VAL A 80 2.80 9.71 8.15
CA VAL A 80 3.66 10.52 7.27
C VAL A 80 2.82 11.60 6.59
N GLY A 81 3.47 12.54 5.92
CA GLY A 81 2.83 13.64 5.20
C GLY A 81 1.77 13.14 4.24
N ALA A 82 0.53 13.56 4.45
CA ALA A 82 -0.63 13.13 3.67
C ALA A 82 -0.55 13.59 2.20
N ILE A 83 0.15 14.71 1.97
CA ILE A 83 0.42 15.32 0.67
C ILE A 83 1.90 15.72 0.74
N ALA A 84 2.78 14.77 0.44
CA ALA A 84 4.24 14.97 0.46
C ALA A 84 4.90 13.98 -0.50
N SER A 85 6.08 14.33 -1.00
CA SER A 85 6.85 13.47 -1.92
C SER A 85 7.16 12.11 -1.29
N ASN A 86 7.37 11.06 -2.10
CA ASN A 86 7.76 9.76 -1.55
C ASN A 86 9.08 9.81 -0.78
N ARG A 87 9.99 10.71 -1.20
CA ARG A 87 11.25 10.97 -0.50
C ARG A 87 11.05 11.59 0.88
N ASP A 88 10.24 12.65 0.99
CA ASP A 88 9.98 13.30 2.27
C ASP A 88 9.27 12.35 3.23
N ARG A 89 8.26 11.65 2.73
CA ARG A 89 7.54 10.63 3.50
C ARG A 89 8.46 9.49 3.94
N ALA A 90 9.47 9.13 3.15
CA ALA A 90 10.47 8.14 3.55
C ALA A 90 11.40 8.68 4.66
N ALA A 91 11.78 9.96 4.63
CA ALA A 91 12.56 10.58 5.69
C ALA A 91 11.78 10.70 7.01
N GLU A 92 10.51 11.08 6.93
CA GLU A 92 9.58 11.10 8.06
C GLU A 92 9.38 9.70 8.64
N LEU A 93 9.11 8.71 7.78
CA LEU A 93 8.94 7.30 8.18
C LEU A 93 10.20 6.77 8.87
N TYR A 94 11.38 7.12 8.34
CA TYR A 94 12.66 6.70 8.93
C TYR A 94 12.82 7.24 10.36
N ALA A 95 12.64 8.56 10.55
CA ALA A 95 12.75 9.20 11.85
C ALA A 95 11.67 8.71 12.83
N GLN A 96 10.45 8.47 12.36
CA GLN A 96 9.36 7.96 13.18
C GLN A 96 9.61 6.52 13.67
N ILE A 97 10.20 5.66 12.84
CA ILE A 97 10.53 4.29 13.23
C ILE A 97 11.76 4.28 14.13
N LYS A 98 12.87 4.88 13.67
CA LYS A 98 14.18 4.76 14.31
C LYS A 98 14.35 5.69 15.51
N GLY A 99 13.69 6.84 15.51
CA GLY A 99 13.93 7.96 16.41
C GLY A 99 14.89 8.99 15.83
N GLY A 100 14.85 10.18 16.41
CA GLY A 100 15.52 11.39 15.91
C GLY A 100 14.56 12.35 15.23
N CYS A 101 15.12 13.44 14.71
CA CYS A 101 14.37 14.44 13.94
C CYS A 101 14.42 14.12 12.45
N VAL A 102 13.37 14.47 11.72
CA VAL A 102 13.35 14.31 10.26
C VAL A 102 14.48 15.12 9.63
N ASP A 103 15.30 14.45 8.82
CA ASP A 103 16.26 15.08 7.92
C ASP A 103 15.76 14.92 6.48
N TYR A 104 15.23 16.00 5.90
CA TYR A 104 14.77 16.03 4.50
C TYR A 104 15.91 16.18 3.47
N GLY A 105 17.15 16.36 3.94
CA GLY A 105 18.32 16.57 3.12
C GLY A 105 18.44 17.98 2.51
N ARG A 106 19.65 18.32 2.07
CA ARG A 106 20.08 19.64 1.57
C ARG A 106 19.32 20.14 0.34
N ARG A 107 18.86 19.25 -0.54
CA ARG A 107 18.09 19.65 -1.74
C ARG A 107 16.75 20.30 -1.39
N HIS A 108 16.25 20.11 -0.16
CA HIS A 108 14.96 20.64 0.27
C HIS A 108 15.04 22.03 0.94
N VAL A 109 16.20 22.39 1.49
CA VAL A 109 16.41 23.67 2.22
C VAL A 109 16.28 24.89 1.28
N LEU A 110 16.43 24.69 -0.03
CA LEU A 110 16.41 25.77 -1.02
C LEU A 110 15.01 26.05 -1.61
N ALA A 111 14.00 25.20 -1.37
CA ALA A 111 12.73 25.28 -2.09
C ALA A 111 11.53 25.79 -1.27
N ASP A 112 11.45 25.57 0.06
CA ASP A 112 10.22 25.94 0.79
C ASP A 112 10.39 25.94 2.33
N GLU A 113 11.23 26.84 2.87
CA GLU A 113 11.34 27.02 4.34
C GLU A 113 10.03 27.55 4.99
N ALA A 114 9.06 28.02 4.21
CA ALA A 114 7.85 28.66 4.72
C ALA A 114 6.65 27.72 4.97
N ALA A 115 6.71 26.45 4.55
CA ALA A 115 5.52 25.57 4.52
C ALA A 115 5.64 24.26 5.33
N LYS A 116 6.80 23.92 5.90
CA LYS A 116 6.98 22.66 6.63
C LYS A 116 6.96 22.92 8.14
N PRO A 117 6.06 22.26 8.92
CA PRO A 117 6.14 22.32 10.38
C PRO A 117 7.54 21.88 10.79
N GLY A 118 8.14 22.57 11.76
CA GLY A 118 9.51 22.30 12.23
C GLY A 118 9.74 20.80 12.38
N ALA A 119 10.87 20.30 11.84
CA ALA A 119 11.15 18.88 11.64
C ALA A 119 10.62 18.02 12.80
N ALA A 120 9.64 17.16 12.51
CA ALA A 120 9.06 16.28 13.53
C ALA A 120 10.18 15.42 14.14
N CYS A 121 10.15 15.25 15.47
CA CYS A 121 11.18 14.48 16.19
C CYS A 121 10.52 13.43 17.07
N TRP A 122 11.18 12.28 17.16
CA TRP A 122 10.77 11.18 18.02
C TRP A 122 11.90 10.79 18.97
N ALA A 123 11.58 10.63 20.25
CA ALA A 123 12.54 10.15 21.24
C ALA A 123 12.74 8.63 21.08
N ALA A 124 13.99 8.21 20.98
CA ALA A 124 14.36 6.80 20.93
C ALA A 124 14.31 6.14 22.32
N ASP A 125 14.62 6.90 23.37
CA ASP A 125 14.61 6.43 24.76
C ASP A 125 13.62 7.26 25.60
N PRO A 126 12.58 6.65 26.19
CA PRO A 126 11.67 7.35 27.09
C PRO A 126 12.35 7.91 28.36
N ALA A 127 13.48 7.32 28.79
CA ALA A 127 14.24 7.80 29.94
C ALA A 127 15.08 9.05 29.63
N ASP A 128 15.44 9.27 28.36
CA ASP A 128 16.19 10.42 27.85
C ASP A 128 15.31 11.28 26.91
N ASN A 129 14.14 11.67 27.41
CA ASN A 129 13.17 12.48 26.67
C ASN A 129 12.81 13.78 27.43
N PRO A 130 13.76 14.71 27.62
CA PRO A 130 13.54 15.93 28.40
C PRO A 130 12.53 16.89 27.76
N LEU A 131 12.28 16.75 26.46
CA LEU A 131 11.36 17.59 25.69
C LEU A 131 9.94 16.99 25.56
N GLY A 132 9.70 15.79 26.11
CA GLY A 132 8.41 15.13 26.04
C GLY A 132 7.95 14.81 24.60
N LEU A 133 8.90 14.50 23.72
CA LEU A 133 8.64 14.15 22.33
C LEU A 133 7.86 12.83 22.23
N PRO A 134 7.07 12.62 21.17
CA PRO A 134 6.51 11.31 20.86
C PRO A 134 7.61 10.23 20.80
N LEU A 135 7.31 9.01 21.20
CA LEU A 135 8.28 7.91 21.15
C LEU A 135 8.40 7.36 19.73
N ALA A 136 9.62 6.98 19.34
CA ALA A 136 9.86 6.29 18.09
C ALA A 136 9.23 4.88 18.13
N LEU A 137 8.75 4.41 16.99
CA LEU A 137 7.97 3.18 16.92
C LEU A 137 8.82 1.92 17.19
N TYR A 138 10.08 1.92 16.72
CA TYR A 138 10.99 0.78 16.88
C TYR A 138 12.48 1.21 16.90
N PRO A 139 12.97 1.83 17.99
CA PRO A 139 14.36 2.32 18.08
C PRO A 139 15.43 1.23 17.88
N ALA A 140 15.11 -0.02 18.22
CA ALA A 140 15.99 -1.16 18.07
C ALA A 140 16.25 -1.57 16.60
N TRP A 141 15.47 -1.02 15.65
CA TRP A 141 15.51 -1.36 14.24
C TRP A 141 16.94 -1.34 13.67
N ASP A 142 17.45 -2.52 13.30
CA ASP A 142 18.75 -2.74 12.67
C ASP A 142 18.73 -4.07 11.89
N ALA A 143 19.87 -4.51 11.34
CA ALA A 143 19.94 -5.76 10.59
C ALA A 143 19.70 -7.05 11.42
N ARG A 144 19.78 -6.97 12.76
CA ARG A 144 19.44 -8.07 13.69
C ARG A 144 18.01 -7.98 14.19
N HIS A 145 17.39 -6.81 14.04
CA HIS A 145 16.02 -6.50 14.39
C HIS A 145 15.29 -5.96 13.15
N PRO A 146 15.15 -6.77 12.08
CA PRO A 146 14.52 -6.31 10.86
C PRO A 146 13.01 -6.18 11.04
N LEU A 147 12.33 -5.61 10.05
CA LEU A 147 10.88 -5.47 10.05
C LEU A 147 10.25 -5.74 8.67
N HIS A 148 8.95 -5.96 8.68
CA HIS A 148 8.10 -6.01 7.49
C HIS A 148 7.35 -4.69 7.32
N MET A 149 7.17 -4.23 6.08
CA MET A 149 6.34 -3.05 5.81
C MET A 149 5.14 -3.41 4.95
N ILE A 150 3.97 -2.86 5.27
CA ILE A 150 2.77 -2.93 4.44
C ILE A 150 2.36 -1.50 4.08
N GLY A 151 2.41 -1.16 2.79
CA GLY A 151 2.09 0.17 2.29
C GLY A 151 0.84 0.14 1.41
N HIS A 152 -0.18 0.92 1.79
CA HIS A 152 -1.37 1.10 0.95
C HIS A 152 -1.23 2.34 0.07
N SER A 153 -1.66 2.26 -1.19
CA SER A 153 -1.66 3.40 -2.13
C SER A 153 -0.25 4.02 -2.24
N GLN A 154 -0.09 5.34 -2.10
CA GLN A 154 1.22 6.01 -2.06
C GLN A 154 2.15 5.50 -0.94
N GLY A 155 1.62 4.88 0.11
CA GLY A 155 2.41 4.21 1.14
C GLY A 155 3.28 3.10 0.54
N GLY A 156 2.78 2.39 -0.47
CA GLY A 156 3.52 1.38 -1.20
C GLY A 156 4.71 1.94 -2.01
N THR A 157 4.61 3.16 -2.55
CA THR A 157 5.74 3.85 -3.18
C THR A 157 6.67 4.49 -2.14
N THR A 158 6.14 4.92 -1.00
CA THR A 158 6.94 5.45 0.12
C THR A 158 7.90 4.41 0.69
N ILE A 159 7.43 3.19 0.94
CA ILE A 159 8.29 2.12 1.48
C ILE A 159 9.36 1.66 0.47
N ARG A 160 9.10 1.78 -0.84
CA ARG A 160 10.12 1.57 -1.88
C ARG A 160 11.22 2.62 -1.82
N ALA A 161 10.83 3.90 -1.68
CA ALA A 161 11.78 4.99 -1.48
C ALA A 161 12.64 4.75 -0.23
N LEU A 162 12.01 4.31 0.86
CA LEU A 162 12.72 4.01 2.10
C LEU A 162 13.73 2.87 1.95
N VAL A 163 13.38 1.77 1.26
CA VAL A 163 14.34 0.70 0.95
C VAL A 163 15.55 1.25 0.16
N GLU A 164 15.30 2.04 -0.88
CA GLU A 164 16.38 2.61 -1.70
C GLU A 164 17.33 3.49 -0.86
N LEU A 165 16.76 4.41 -0.06
CA LEU A 165 17.53 5.35 0.75
C LEU A 165 18.27 4.65 1.90
N THR A 166 17.67 3.65 2.53
CA THR A 166 18.34 2.91 3.63
C THR A 166 19.52 2.09 3.13
N GLU A 167 19.42 1.45 1.97
CA GLU A 167 20.50 0.64 1.43
C GLU A 167 21.59 1.46 0.72
N HIS A 168 21.20 2.47 -0.07
CA HIS A 168 22.13 3.19 -0.95
C HIS A 168 22.38 4.64 -0.55
N GLY A 169 21.51 5.22 0.28
CA GLY A 169 21.64 6.61 0.69
C GLY A 169 21.40 7.60 -0.45
N ASP A 170 21.83 8.84 -0.23
CA ASP A 170 21.98 9.87 -1.27
C ASP A 170 22.98 10.93 -0.81
N ALA A 171 24.21 10.84 -1.31
CA ALA A 171 25.31 11.73 -0.91
C ALA A 171 25.01 13.22 -1.16
N GLU A 172 24.20 13.53 -2.18
CA GLU A 172 23.80 14.89 -2.50
C GLU A 172 22.70 15.43 -1.57
N ALA A 173 22.00 14.54 -0.86
CA ALA A 173 21.05 14.93 0.18
C ALA A 173 21.76 15.28 1.49
N GLY A 174 22.95 14.74 1.75
CA GLY A 174 23.78 15.10 2.90
C GLY A 174 24.31 13.89 3.67
N ASP A 175 24.81 14.14 4.88
CA ASP A 175 25.42 13.13 5.76
C ASP A 175 24.49 12.68 6.90
N GLY A 176 23.21 13.02 6.81
CA GLY A 176 22.15 12.49 7.66
C GLY A 176 22.14 10.97 7.67
N GLU A 177 21.73 10.38 8.80
CA GLU A 177 21.91 8.96 9.04
C GLU A 177 21.22 8.11 7.94
N LEU A 178 19.99 8.45 7.54
CA LEU A 178 19.28 7.83 6.41
C LEU A 178 20.11 7.87 5.12
N TYR A 179 20.65 9.05 4.76
CA TYR A 179 21.33 9.32 3.49
C TYR A 179 22.73 8.72 3.36
N ARG A 180 23.29 8.14 4.44
CA ARG A 180 24.57 7.39 4.36
C ARG A 180 24.43 6.02 3.68
N GLY A 181 23.21 5.50 3.53
CA GLY A 181 22.98 4.14 3.05
C GLY A 181 23.55 3.08 4.01
N GLY A 182 23.89 1.90 3.46
CA GLY A 182 24.59 0.82 4.18
C GLY A 182 23.73 0.01 5.14
N LYS A 183 22.40 0.16 5.13
CA LYS A 183 21.46 -0.49 6.05
C LYS A 183 20.78 -1.71 5.43
N THR A 184 21.50 -2.44 4.59
CA THR A 184 21.01 -3.69 4.01
C THR A 184 20.58 -4.67 5.10
N GLY A 185 19.44 -5.33 4.89
CA GLY A 185 18.90 -6.31 5.83
C GLY A 185 18.08 -5.72 6.98
N TRP A 186 17.94 -4.40 7.09
CA TRP A 186 17.04 -3.77 8.06
C TRP A 186 15.56 -3.99 7.70
N ILE A 187 15.26 -4.15 6.42
CA ILE A 187 13.90 -4.42 5.92
C ILE A 187 13.89 -5.84 5.37
N ARG A 188 13.06 -6.73 5.95
CA ARG A 188 12.94 -8.11 5.48
C ARG A 188 12.06 -8.19 4.23
N SER A 189 10.92 -7.52 4.28
CA SER A 189 9.98 -7.49 3.16
C SER A 189 9.18 -6.19 3.09
N VAL A 190 8.67 -5.93 1.90
CA VAL A 190 7.66 -4.91 1.65
C VAL A 190 6.45 -5.54 0.95
N THR A 191 5.26 -5.16 1.37
CA THR A 191 3.99 -5.56 0.74
C THR A 191 3.25 -4.30 0.34
N THR A 192 2.79 -4.24 -0.91
CA THR A 192 2.06 -3.08 -1.43
C THR A 192 0.61 -3.45 -1.73
N LEU A 193 -0.32 -2.60 -1.30
CA LEU A 193 -1.76 -2.77 -1.51
C LEU A 193 -2.25 -1.60 -2.36
N SER A 194 -2.82 -1.86 -3.52
CA SER A 194 -3.39 -0.82 -4.39
C SER A 194 -2.40 0.30 -4.75
N ALA A 195 -1.11 -0.01 -4.79
CA ALA A 195 -0.06 1.00 -4.93
C ALA A 195 0.10 1.44 -6.40
N PRO A 196 0.19 2.75 -6.68
CA PRO A 196 0.36 3.24 -8.05
C PRO A 196 1.83 3.15 -8.49
N HIS A 197 2.38 1.94 -8.67
CA HIS A 197 3.80 1.78 -9.03
C HIS A 197 4.16 2.41 -10.36
N ASN A 198 3.20 2.52 -11.27
CA ASN A 198 3.32 3.19 -12.56
C ASN A 198 2.44 4.45 -12.63
N GLY A 199 2.02 4.98 -11.47
CA GLY A 199 1.12 6.14 -11.37
C GLY A 199 -0.35 5.77 -11.55
N THR A 200 -1.20 6.78 -11.49
CA THR A 200 -2.64 6.69 -11.74
C THR A 200 -3.08 7.74 -12.76
N THR A 201 -3.93 7.33 -13.69
CA THR A 201 -4.56 8.23 -14.64
C THR A 201 -5.56 9.17 -13.97
N LEU A 202 -5.94 8.97 -12.70
CA LEU A 202 -6.83 9.87 -11.97
C LEU A 202 -6.34 11.33 -12.01
N ARG A 203 -5.03 11.53 -11.85
CA ARG A 203 -4.42 12.87 -11.88
C ARG A 203 -4.60 13.53 -13.24
N ASP A 204 -4.26 12.82 -14.31
CA ASP A 204 -4.29 13.32 -15.69
C ASP A 204 -5.73 13.42 -16.24
N ALA A 205 -6.59 12.46 -15.92
CA ALA A 205 -7.94 12.34 -16.46
C ALA A 205 -8.93 13.28 -15.75
N VAL A 206 -8.80 13.44 -14.42
CA VAL A 206 -9.82 14.13 -13.60
C VAL A 206 -9.29 15.45 -13.04
N LEU A 207 -8.08 15.44 -12.47
CA LEU A 207 -7.59 16.60 -11.71
C LEU A 207 -6.98 17.69 -12.59
N ASP A 208 -6.36 17.34 -13.73
CA ASP A 208 -5.81 18.33 -14.68
C ASP A 208 -6.86 19.03 -15.55
N ILE A 209 -8.07 18.45 -15.66
CA ILE A 209 -9.10 18.90 -16.61
C ILE A 209 -10.30 19.57 -15.91
N LEU A 210 -10.20 19.89 -14.62
CA LEU A 210 -11.14 20.76 -13.89
C LEU A 210 -10.55 22.18 -13.79
N PRO A 211 -10.70 23.05 -14.81
CA PRO A 211 -10.09 24.37 -14.84
C PRO A 211 -10.88 25.39 -14.01
N GLU A 212 -12.09 25.02 -13.55
CA GLU A 212 -13.09 25.89 -12.91
C GLU A 212 -12.99 25.91 -11.37
N LEU A 213 -12.18 25.05 -10.74
CA LEU A 213 -11.82 25.19 -9.33
C LEU A 213 -10.79 26.34 -9.17
N ARG A 214 -11.23 27.58 -9.43
CA ARG A 214 -10.53 28.80 -8.98
C ARG A 214 -10.70 28.92 -7.47
N THR A 215 -9.91 28.16 -6.73
CA THR A 215 -9.84 28.27 -5.27
C THR A 215 -8.38 28.25 -4.82
N PRO A 216 -8.03 28.81 -3.63
CA PRO A 216 -6.70 28.71 -3.03
C PRO A 216 -6.16 27.27 -2.92
N LEU A 217 -7.06 26.28 -2.95
CA LEU A 217 -6.77 24.85 -3.07
C LEU A 217 -5.89 24.52 -4.30
N ARG A 218 -6.05 25.22 -5.43
CA ARG A 218 -5.25 24.98 -6.64
C ARG A 218 -3.77 25.32 -6.43
N ALA A 219 -3.44 26.35 -5.66
CA ALA A 219 -2.05 26.64 -5.30
C ALA A 219 -1.48 25.61 -4.30
N LEU A 220 -2.34 25.05 -3.44
CA LEU A 220 -2.03 23.90 -2.56
C LEU A 220 -1.88 22.58 -3.35
N PHE A 221 -2.44 22.49 -4.57
CA PHE A 221 -2.37 21.32 -5.46
C PHE A 221 -1.32 21.44 -6.58
N GLU A 222 -0.96 22.66 -7.00
CA GLU A 222 0.05 22.95 -8.02
C GLU A 222 1.48 22.82 -7.48
N ALA A 223 1.66 22.88 -6.15
CA ALA A 223 2.91 22.55 -5.49
C ALA A 223 2.76 21.23 -4.74
N ASP A 224 3.09 20.10 -5.39
CA ASP A 224 3.83 19.04 -4.71
C ASP A 224 4.38 17.98 -5.67
N MET A 225 5.61 17.54 -5.42
CA MET A 225 6.25 16.42 -6.11
C MET A 225 5.42 15.13 -5.94
N ALA A 226 4.65 15.01 -4.86
CA ALA A 226 3.75 13.88 -4.61
C ALA A 226 2.71 13.68 -5.73
N ASN A 227 1.99 14.74 -6.09
CA ASN A 227 0.96 14.71 -7.12
C ASN A 227 1.58 14.45 -8.50
N TRP A 228 2.79 14.96 -8.71
CA TRP A 228 3.58 14.64 -9.89
C TRP A 228 3.97 13.15 -9.91
N GLU A 229 4.51 12.63 -8.81
CA GLU A 229 4.93 11.23 -8.65
C GLU A 229 3.75 10.23 -8.72
N LEU A 230 2.53 10.67 -8.38
CA LEU A 230 1.31 9.88 -8.57
C LEU A 230 0.84 9.84 -10.02
N ALA A 231 1.22 10.79 -10.88
CA ALA A 231 0.93 10.71 -12.32
C ALA A 231 1.84 9.67 -13.00
N PRO A 232 1.43 9.07 -14.14
CA PRO A 232 2.24 8.07 -14.83
C PRO A 232 3.67 8.54 -15.17
N ASP A 233 3.82 9.81 -15.57
CA ASP A 233 5.13 10.37 -15.89
C ASP A 233 6.03 10.59 -14.68
N GLY A 234 5.49 11.05 -13.55
CA GLY A 234 6.26 11.18 -12.33
C GLY A 234 6.59 9.83 -11.71
N ALA A 235 5.68 8.85 -11.79
CA ALA A 235 5.95 7.47 -11.38
C ALA A 235 7.08 6.84 -12.23
N ARG A 236 7.13 7.11 -13.53
CA ARG A 236 8.27 6.72 -14.39
C ARG A 236 9.59 7.32 -13.88
N SER A 237 9.60 8.61 -13.54
CA SER A 237 10.78 9.29 -12.98
C SER A 237 11.16 8.73 -11.60
N PHE A 238 10.18 8.44 -10.75
CA PHE A 238 10.36 7.80 -9.45
C PHE A 238 10.99 6.41 -9.58
N ASN A 239 10.49 5.59 -10.52
CA ASN A 239 11.00 4.25 -10.76
C ASN A 239 12.45 4.22 -11.27
N ALA A 240 12.94 5.32 -11.87
CA ALA A 240 14.33 5.41 -12.32
C ALA A 240 15.34 5.37 -11.16
N TRP A 241 14.94 5.79 -9.96
CA TRP A 241 15.83 5.80 -8.78
C TRP A 241 15.38 4.84 -7.67
N ALA A 242 14.07 4.61 -7.48
CA ALA A 242 13.56 3.69 -6.46
C ALA A 242 13.59 2.22 -6.95
N ARG A 243 14.77 1.60 -6.87
CA ARG A 243 15.08 0.28 -7.45
C ARG A 243 14.50 -0.86 -6.62
N THR A 244 14.46 -2.07 -7.20
CA THR A 244 14.16 -3.30 -6.47
C THR A 244 15.44 -3.86 -5.88
N SER A 245 15.54 -3.88 -4.55
CA SER A 245 16.69 -4.42 -3.83
C SER A 245 16.78 -5.94 -3.96
N PRO A 246 17.96 -6.52 -4.24
CA PRO A 246 18.16 -7.97 -4.23
C PRO A 246 18.11 -8.57 -2.81
N HIS A 247 18.06 -7.77 -1.75
CA HIS A 247 18.12 -8.22 -0.37
C HIS A 247 16.74 -8.27 0.32
N VAL A 248 15.73 -7.67 -0.28
CA VAL A 248 14.36 -7.53 0.25
C VAL A 248 13.40 -8.43 -0.54
N VAL A 249 12.40 -9.00 0.15
CA VAL A 249 11.26 -9.68 -0.48
C VAL A 249 10.16 -8.66 -0.79
N TYR A 250 9.68 -8.62 -2.02
CA TYR A 250 8.60 -7.70 -2.43
C TYR A 250 7.33 -8.49 -2.70
N PHE A 251 6.20 -8.02 -2.17
CA PHE A 251 4.86 -8.50 -2.50
C PHE A 251 4.00 -7.34 -3.01
N SER A 252 3.08 -7.66 -3.91
CA SER A 252 2.10 -6.70 -4.40
C SER A 252 0.72 -7.33 -4.50
N VAL A 253 -0.29 -6.55 -4.13
CA VAL A 253 -1.71 -6.88 -4.20
C VAL A 253 -2.39 -5.81 -5.02
N GLY A 254 -3.06 -6.23 -6.10
CA GLY A 254 -3.91 -5.35 -6.88
C GLY A 254 -5.37 -5.45 -6.47
N THR A 255 -6.10 -4.35 -6.67
CA THR A 255 -7.54 -4.20 -6.45
C THR A 255 -8.22 -3.87 -7.78
N LEU A 256 -9.49 -4.24 -7.89
CA LEU A 256 -10.28 -4.06 -9.11
C LEU A 256 -11.76 -3.90 -8.74
N ALA A 257 -12.30 -2.70 -8.96
CA ALA A 257 -13.70 -2.38 -8.71
C ALA A 257 -14.43 -1.85 -9.95
N THR A 258 -13.91 -2.15 -11.13
CA THR A 258 -14.52 -1.82 -12.42
C THR A 258 -14.72 -3.08 -13.26
N GLU A 259 -15.70 -3.03 -14.17
CA GLU A 259 -15.98 -4.10 -15.12
C GLU A 259 -16.13 -3.54 -16.53
N ALA A 260 -15.81 -4.36 -17.55
CA ALA A 260 -16.06 -4.02 -18.93
C ALA A 260 -17.56 -3.78 -19.15
N GLY A 261 -17.90 -2.78 -19.95
CA GLY A 261 -19.29 -2.48 -20.26
C GLY A 261 -19.99 -3.66 -20.92
N ALA A 262 -21.24 -3.87 -20.56
CA ALA A 262 -22.08 -4.91 -21.15
C ALA A 262 -23.42 -4.30 -21.58
N TRP A 263 -24.01 -4.84 -22.64
CA TRP A 263 -25.36 -4.45 -23.09
C TRP A 263 -26.40 -4.59 -21.98
N CYS A 264 -26.30 -5.66 -21.18
CA CYS A 264 -27.10 -5.87 -19.99
C CYS A 264 -26.34 -6.69 -18.94
N CYS A 265 -26.86 -6.70 -17.71
CA CYS A 265 -26.65 -7.78 -16.74
C CYS A 265 -25.19 -8.02 -16.28
N ASN A 266 -24.47 -6.98 -15.86
CA ASN A 266 -23.20 -7.08 -15.12
C ASN A 266 -23.28 -6.35 -13.77
N GLY A 267 -22.20 -6.36 -12.98
CA GLY A 267 -22.16 -5.79 -11.62
C GLY A 267 -21.99 -4.27 -11.57
N THR A 268 -22.09 -3.57 -12.70
CA THR A 268 -21.80 -2.14 -12.80
C THR A 268 -22.95 -1.24 -12.34
N ASP A 269 -22.62 -0.01 -11.91
CA ASP A 269 -23.60 0.98 -11.52
C ASP A 269 -24.29 1.61 -12.75
N ARG A 270 -25.46 1.07 -13.10
CA ARG A 270 -26.28 1.55 -14.22
C ARG A 270 -27.00 2.86 -13.92
N ALA A 271 -27.09 3.29 -12.67
CA ALA A 271 -27.65 4.60 -12.35
C ALA A 271 -26.67 5.71 -12.73
N ILE A 272 -25.36 5.46 -12.59
CA ILE A 272 -24.29 6.38 -13.00
C ILE A 272 -23.99 6.27 -14.49
N ALA A 273 -23.91 5.05 -15.04
CA ALA A 273 -23.60 4.80 -16.44
C ALA A 273 -24.64 3.83 -17.07
N PRO A 274 -25.81 4.34 -17.50
CA PRO A 274 -26.88 3.49 -18.04
C PRO A 274 -26.53 2.88 -19.39
N VAL A 275 -25.79 3.64 -20.22
CA VAL A 275 -25.30 3.20 -21.53
C VAL A 275 -23.82 2.85 -21.39
N GLN A 276 -23.46 1.64 -21.79
CA GLN A 276 -22.11 1.11 -21.62
C GLN A 276 -21.66 0.38 -22.88
N THR A 277 -20.35 0.41 -23.15
CA THR A 277 -19.73 -0.32 -24.26
C THR A 277 -18.62 -1.23 -23.74
N SER A 278 -18.39 -2.37 -24.39
CA SER A 278 -17.37 -3.33 -23.98
C SER A 278 -15.93 -2.84 -24.16
N ASN A 279 -15.73 -1.69 -24.81
CA ASN A 279 -14.42 -1.11 -25.04
C ASN A 279 -13.87 -0.37 -23.80
N TYR A 280 -14.74 -0.06 -22.84
CA TYR A 280 -14.41 0.74 -21.66
C TYR A 280 -14.79 0.01 -20.37
N GLN A 281 -14.30 0.55 -19.26
CA GLN A 281 -14.58 0.05 -17.92
C GLN A 281 -15.57 0.97 -17.20
N TYR A 282 -16.38 0.39 -16.31
CA TYR A 282 -17.39 1.12 -15.54
C TYR A 282 -17.34 0.68 -14.09
N ALA A 283 -17.62 1.62 -13.18
CA ALA A 283 -17.66 1.37 -11.74
C ALA A 283 -18.66 0.26 -11.40
N ARG A 284 -18.25 -0.65 -10.52
CA ARG A 284 -19.18 -1.60 -9.90
C ARG A 284 -20.18 -0.89 -8.99
N ALA A 285 -21.33 -1.50 -8.80
CA ALA A 285 -22.39 -0.97 -7.95
C ALA A 285 -22.01 -0.93 -6.45
N ASP A 286 -21.06 -1.78 -6.04
CA ASP A 286 -20.52 -1.86 -4.67
C ASP A 286 -19.30 -0.97 -4.42
N MET A 287 -18.74 -0.32 -5.45
CA MET A 287 -17.72 0.72 -5.26
C MET A 287 -18.27 1.87 -4.40
N ILE A 288 -17.42 2.52 -3.60
CA ILE A 288 -17.78 3.69 -2.82
C ILE A 288 -18.36 4.78 -3.75
N PRO A 289 -19.49 5.43 -3.38
CA PRO A 289 -20.20 6.35 -4.28
C PRO A 289 -19.35 7.47 -4.87
N TYR A 290 -18.35 7.95 -4.11
CA TYR A 290 -17.47 9.03 -4.54
C TYR A 290 -16.65 8.66 -5.79
N PHE A 291 -16.05 7.47 -5.82
CA PHE A 291 -15.18 7.02 -6.91
C PHE A 291 -15.95 6.75 -8.21
N LYS A 292 -17.24 6.37 -8.11
CA LYS A 292 -18.09 6.08 -9.27
C LYS A 292 -18.17 7.22 -10.27
N THR A 293 -18.01 8.45 -9.79
CA THR A 293 -18.09 9.66 -10.62
C THR A 293 -16.97 9.79 -11.63
N TYR A 294 -15.87 9.05 -11.51
CA TYR A 294 -14.74 9.15 -12.44
C TYR A 294 -14.02 7.83 -12.74
N ALA A 295 -14.35 6.75 -12.05
CA ALA A 295 -13.76 5.43 -12.27
C ALA A 295 -14.13 4.82 -13.65
N GLY A 296 -15.28 5.21 -14.20
CA GLY A 296 -15.81 4.65 -15.45
C GLY A 296 -15.30 5.33 -16.72
N GLU A 297 -15.93 5.00 -17.85
CA GLU A 297 -15.65 5.63 -19.15
C GLU A 297 -15.70 7.15 -19.08
N TRP A 298 -16.64 7.73 -18.32
CA TRP A 298 -16.91 9.17 -18.28
C TRP A 298 -16.77 9.74 -16.88
N ILE A 299 -16.44 11.03 -16.79
CA ILE A 299 -16.53 11.80 -15.55
C ILE A 299 -17.97 12.29 -15.37
N VAL A 300 -18.74 11.70 -14.46
CA VAL A 300 -20.16 12.05 -14.25
C VAL A 300 -20.28 13.28 -13.35
N PRO A 301 -21.10 14.30 -13.70
CA PRO A 301 -22.15 14.30 -14.74
C PRO A 301 -21.71 14.76 -16.15
N SER A 302 -20.42 15.00 -16.39
CA SER A 302 -19.87 15.50 -17.66
C SER A 302 -19.45 14.38 -18.63
N MET A 303 -20.31 14.05 -19.59
CA MET A 303 -19.98 13.11 -20.68
C MET A 303 -19.06 13.73 -21.77
N ARG A 304 -18.33 14.81 -21.46
CA ARG A 304 -17.38 15.44 -22.39
C ARG A 304 -15.97 14.90 -22.26
N GLN A 305 -15.67 14.23 -21.16
CA GLN A 305 -14.32 13.82 -20.79
C GLN A 305 -14.32 12.41 -20.26
N HIS A 306 -13.37 11.62 -20.75
CA HIS A 306 -13.22 10.27 -20.28
C HIS A 306 -12.67 10.24 -18.84
N GLY A 307 -13.29 9.42 -18.01
CA GLY A 307 -12.77 9.04 -16.71
C GLY A 307 -11.67 7.99 -16.85
N MET A 308 -11.24 7.41 -15.73
CA MET A 308 -10.17 6.41 -15.71
C MET A 308 -10.47 5.20 -16.60
N GLY A 309 -11.73 4.80 -16.69
CA GLY A 309 -12.20 3.65 -17.47
C GLY A 309 -12.22 3.87 -18.99
N GLY A 310 -11.84 5.05 -19.48
CA GLY A 310 -11.72 5.33 -20.91
C GLY A 310 -10.63 6.34 -21.31
N TYR A 311 -9.83 6.82 -20.37
CA TYR A 311 -8.81 7.84 -20.61
C TYR A 311 -7.62 7.28 -21.41
N THR A 312 -7.23 7.97 -22.48
CA THR A 312 -6.06 7.60 -23.30
C THR A 312 -5.09 8.76 -23.43
N GLN A 313 -3.79 8.44 -23.51
CA GLN A 313 -2.70 9.40 -23.64
C GLN A 313 -1.64 8.82 -24.59
N GLY A 314 -1.25 9.59 -25.62
CA GLY A 314 -0.30 9.15 -26.64
C GLY A 314 0.65 10.24 -27.12
N ALA A 315 0.71 11.39 -26.44
CA ALA A 315 1.59 12.48 -26.79
C ALA A 315 3.07 12.09 -26.61
N PRO A 316 3.97 12.55 -27.49
CA PRO A 316 5.40 12.30 -27.36
C PRO A 316 5.94 12.74 -25.98
N GLY A 317 6.77 11.90 -25.37
CA GLY A 317 7.39 12.17 -24.06
C GLY A 317 6.52 11.80 -22.85
N ARG A 318 5.20 11.62 -23.03
CA ARG A 318 4.30 11.14 -21.96
C ARG A 318 4.28 9.61 -21.91
N VAL A 319 3.97 9.04 -20.74
CA VAL A 319 3.65 7.61 -20.62
C VAL A 319 2.40 7.31 -21.45
N ARG A 320 2.50 6.30 -22.31
CA ARG A 320 1.37 5.87 -23.14
C ARG A 320 0.31 5.20 -22.27
N VAL A 321 -0.91 5.73 -22.36
CA VAL A 321 -2.10 5.18 -21.70
C VAL A 321 -3.08 4.75 -22.79
N ASP A 322 -3.48 3.49 -22.75
CA ASP A 322 -4.47 2.88 -23.63
C ASP A 322 -5.45 2.00 -22.83
N SER A 323 -6.21 1.14 -23.52
CA SER A 323 -7.20 0.28 -22.89
C SER A 323 -6.66 -0.67 -21.82
N SER A 324 -5.35 -0.94 -21.79
CA SER A 324 -4.76 -1.76 -20.71
C SER A 324 -4.80 -1.07 -19.35
N TRP A 325 -5.01 0.25 -19.32
CA TRP A 325 -5.10 1.04 -18.09
C TRP A 325 -6.52 1.21 -17.57
N PHE A 326 -7.55 0.88 -18.35
CA PHE A 326 -8.93 1.24 -17.99
C PHE A 326 -9.41 0.55 -16.71
N ALA A 327 -8.98 -0.69 -16.47
CA ALA A 327 -9.34 -1.41 -15.24
C ALA A 327 -8.72 -0.70 -14.03
N ASN A 328 -9.55 -0.38 -13.04
CA ASN A 328 -9.15 0.37 -11.84
C ASN A 328 -10.01 0.02 -10.62
N ASP A 329 -9.54 0.44 -9.45
CA ASP A 329 -10.21 0.29 -8.15
C ASP A 329 -10.95 1.57 -7.70
N GLY A 330 -11.12 2.52 -8.62
CA GLY A 330 -11.68 3.84 -8.34
C GLY A 330 -10.64 4.92 -8.08
N VAL A 331 -9.38 4.60 -7.79
CA VAL A 331 -8.31 5.61 -7.57
C VAL A 331 -7.06 5.30 -8.35
N VAL A 332 -6.68 4.03 -8.49
CA VAL A 332 -5.48 3.58 -9.18
C VAL A 332 -5.85 2.56 -10.26
N ASN A 333 -5.21 2.67 -11.42
CA ASN A 333 -5.36 1.70 -12.49
C ASN A 333 -4.76 0.35 -12.04
N THR A 334 -5.50 -0.75 -12.19
CA THR A 334 -5.10 -2.09 -11.75
C THR A 334 -3.78 -2.54 -12.39
N ALA A 335 -3.53 -2.16 -13.65
CA ALA A 335 -2.26 -2.43 -14.33
C ALA A 335 -1.04 -1.80 -13.64
N SER A 336 -1.25 -0.73 -12.86
CA SER A 336 -0.21 -0.02 -12.12
C SER A 336 0.20 -0.72 -10.82
N MET A 337 -0.63 -1.63 -10.30
CA MET A 337 -0.47 -2.21 -8.97
C MET A 337 0.45 -3.43 -8.93
N ARG A 338 0.65 -4.08 -10.07
CA ARG A 338 1.40 -5.35 -10.15
C ARG A 338 2.86 -5.20 -9.75
N ALA A 339 3.56 -4.25 -10.34
CA ALA A 339 4.96 -3.94 -10.07
C ALA A 339 5.35 -2.67 -10.84
N PRO A 340 6.47 -2.01 -10.47
CA PRO A 340 7.04 -0.94 -11.26
C PRO A 340 7.51 -1.47 -12.63
N ASN A 341 7.21 -0.73 -13.70
CA ASN A 341 7.55 -1.13 -15.06
C ASN A 341 9.06 -1.35 -15.21
N GLY A 342 9.44 -2.48 -15.79
CA GLY A 342 10.84 -2.86 -16.00
C GLY A 342 11.52 -3.53 -14.80
N HIS A 343 10.84 -3.65 -13.65
CA HIS A 343 11.37 -4.35 -12.48
C HIS A 343 11.06 -5.85 -12.53
N PRO A 344 11.88 -6.73 -11.91
CA PRO A 344 11.63 -8.17 -11.89
C PRO A 344 10.33 -8.50 -11.16
N VAL A 345 9.39 -9.18 -11.84
CA VAL A 345 8.09 -9.56 -11.27
C VAL A 345 7.67 -10.96 -11.71
N ARG A 346 6.98 -11.67 -10.82
CA ARG A 346 6.41 -12.99 -11.04
C ARG A 346 5.08 -13.12 -10.29
N ASP A 347 4.25 -14.05 -10.71
CA ASP A 347 3.12 -14.47 -9.87
C ASP A 347 3.66 -15.30 -8.70
N TYR A 348 3.11 -15.07 -7.50
CA TYR A 348 3.49 -15.84 -6.31
C TYR A 348 2.92 -17.25 -6.38
N ASP A 349 3.79 -18.25 -6.28
CA ASP A 349 3.47 -19.68 -6.39
C ASP A 349 3.57 -20.42 -5.04
N GLY A 350 3.65 -19.68 -3.94
CA GLY A 350 3.90 -20.22 -2.59
C GLY A 350 5.35 -20.07 -2.12
N THR A 351 6.29 -19.69 -3.00
CA THR A 351 7.70 -19.46 -2.60
C THR A 351 8.06 -17.98 -2.71
N ALA A 352 8.56 -17.37 -1.64
CA ALA A 352 8.99 -15.98 -1.70
C ALA A 352 10.39 -15.84 -2.30
N ILE A 353 10.57 -14.95 -3.28
CA ILE A 353 11.88 -14.67 -3.91
C ILE A 353 12.32 -13.24 -3.60
N LYS A 354 13.53 -13.07 -3.06
CA LYS A 354 14.17 -11.76 -2.86
C LYS A 354 14.57 -11.14 -4.19
N GLY A 355 14.56 -9.81 -4.29
CA GLY A 355 14.94 -9.12 -5.54
C GLY A 355 13.91 -9.19 -6.65
N SER A 356 12.72 -9.72 -6.37
CA SER A 356 11.61 -9.74 -7.32
C SER A 356 10.28 -9.49 -6.61
N TRP A 357 9.35 -8.86 -7.33
CA TRP A 357 7.96 -8.71 -6.94
C TRP A 357 7.23 -10.05 -7.05
N ASN A 358 6.75 -10.55 -5.93
CA ASN A 358 5.91 -11.73 -5.81
C ASN A 358 4.45 -11.25 -5.81
N PHE A 359 3.82 -11.21 -6.98
CA PHE A 359 2.48 -10.70 -7.16
C PHE A 359 1.45 -11.69 -6.59
N LEU A 360 0.67 -11.25 -5.60
CA LEU A 360 -0.31 -12.08 -4.88
C LEU A 360 -1.66 -12.17 -5.60
N GLY A 361 -1.84 -11.38 -6.66
CA GLY A 361 -3.03 -11.35 -7.51
C GLY A 361 -3.78 -10.02 -7.46
N ASN A 362 -4.74 -9.89 -8.38
CA ASN A 362 -5.76 -8.85 -8.32
C ASN A 362 -6.96 -9.39 -7.55
N TYR A 363 -7.56 -8.57 -6.70
CA TYR A 363 -8.71 -8.87 -5.88
C TYR A 363 -9.95 -8.18 -6.47
N PRO A 364 -10.79 -8.89 -7.24
CA PRO A 364 -11.99 -8.32 -7.85
C PRO A 364 -13.03 -8.00 -6.77
N GLY A 365 -13.75 -6.89 -6.96
CA GLY A 365 -14.77 -6.41 -6.03
C GLY A 365 -14.23 -5.57 -4.88
N TYR A 366 -12.92 -5.37 -4.78
CA TYR A 366 -12.32 -4.43 -3.83
C TYR A 366 -12.05 -3.11 -4.55
N ASP A 367 -12.68 -2.05 -4.08
CA ASP A 367 -12.27 -0.69 -4.41
C ASP A 367 -11.06 -0.25 -3.58
N HIS A 368 -10.60 0.98 -3.82
CA HIS A 368 -9.40 1.51 -3.19
C HIS A 368 -9.48 1.56 -1.66
N PHE A 369 -10.67 1.63 -1.06
CA PHE A 369 -10.86 1.72 0.39
C PHE A 369 -11.49 0.47 1.01
N ASP A 370 -12.11 -0.42 0.21
CA ASP A 370 -12.52 -1.75 0.68
C ASP A 370 -11.32 -2.54 1.23
N ILE A 371 -10.14 -2.40 0.61
CA ILE A 371 -8.89 -3.04 1.08
C ILE A 371 -8.40 -2.49 2.44
N LEU A 372 -9.03 -1.44 2.96
CA LEU A 372 -8.79 -0.87 4.28
C LEU A 372 -9.94 -1.15 5.26
N ASN A 373 -10.93 -2.00 4.89
CA ASN A 373 -12.17 -2.21 5.64
C ASN A 373 -12.97 -0.93 5.91
N TRP A 374 -12.86 0.08 5.04
CA TRP A 374 -13.70 1.26 5.20
C TRP A 374 -15.18 0.88 4.97
N PRO A 375 -16.13 1.53 5.66
CA PRO A 375 -17.54 1.18 5.56
C PRO A 375 -18.06 1.32 4.14
N ASN A 376 -18.28 0.17 3.49
CA ASN A 376 -18.78 0.08 2.13
C ASN A 376 -19.46 -1.28 1.91
N LYS A 377 -20.02 -1.51 0.72
CA LYS A 377 -20.68 -2.77 0.35
C LYS A 377 -19.70 -3.85 -0.14
N GLY A 378 -18.42 -3.52 -0.29
CA GLY A 378 -17.38 -4.44 -0.73
C GLY A 378 -17.06 -5.53 0.30
N PRO A 379 -16.20 -6.50 -0.07
CA PRO A 379 -15.80 -7.58 0.83
C PRO A 379 -14.89 -7.07 1.96
N SER A 380 -14.86 -7.80 3.08
CA SER A 380 -13.83 -7.56 4.13
C SER A 380 -12.43 -7.84 3.57
N ALA A 381 -11.48 -7.01 3.96
CA ALA A 381 -10.07 -7.16 3.70
C ALA A 381 -9.35 -8.08 4.68
N ASP A 382 -9.98 -8.48 5.79
CA ASP A 382 -9.34 -9.33 6.82
C ASP A 382 -8.72 -10.61 6.23
N PRO A 383 -9.40 -11.37 5.34
CA PRO A 383 -8.79 -12.55 4.73
C PRO A 383 -7.55 -12.23 3.87
N VAL A 384 -7.46 -11.01 3.33
CA VAL A 384 -6.29 -10.55 2.58
C VAL A 384 -5.12 -10.30 3.52
N TYR A 385 -5.34 -9.59 4.63
CA TYR A 385 -4.33 -9.34 5.65
C TYR A 385 -3.88 -10.62 6.36
N GLU A 386 -4.80 -11.55 6.62
CA GLU A 386 -4.47 -12.87 7.18
C GLU A 386 -3.56 -13.67 6.25
N ARG A 387 -3.86 -13.71 4.95
CA ARG A 387 -3.00 -14.35 3.95
C ARG A 387 -1.62 -13.69 3.87
N ILE A 388 -1.56 -12.36 3.91
CA ILE A 388 -0.29 -11.62 3.93
C ILE A 388 0.48 -11.98 5.20
N SER A 389 -0.17 -11.95 6.37
CA SER A 389 0.41 -12.30 7.67
C SER A 389 1.04 -13.70 7.64
N ASP A 390 0.30 -14.70 7.16
CA ASP A 390 0.77 -16.07 7.00
C ASP A 390 2.04 -16.15 6.13
N ILE A 391 2.10 -15.37 5.05
CA ILE A 391 3.27 -15.32 4.16
C ILE A 391 4.45 -14.65 4.85
N LEU A 392 4.23 -13.50 5.50
CA LEU A 392 5.30 -12.70 6.12
C LEU A 392 5.98 -13.45 7.26
N PHE A 393 5.18 -14.09 8.12
CA PHE A 393 5.69 -14.86 9.25
C PHE A 393 6.27 -16.23 8.86
N ALA A 394 6.12 -16.66 7.61
CA ALA A 394 6.79 -17.84 7.06
C ALA A 394 8.16 -17.54 6.42
N LEU A 395 8.58 -16.27 6.33
CA LEU A 395 9.85 -15.83 5.72
C LEU A 395 11.10 -16.09 6.55
#